data_AF-A0A1V4DPU1-F1
#
_entry.id   AF-A0A1V4DPU1-F1
#
_cell.length_a   1.000
_cell.length_b   1.000
_cell.length_c   1.000
_cell.angle_alpha   90.00
_cell.angle_beta   90.00
_cell.angle_gamma   90.00
#
_symmetry.space_group_name_H-M   'P 1'
#
loop_
_entity.id
_entity.type
_entity.pdbx_description
1 polymer ?
#
loop_
_entity_poly.entity_id
_entity_poly.type
_entity_poly.pdbx_seq_one_letter_code
_entity_poly.pdbx_strand_id
1 'polypeptide(L)'
;MALTGRWESHEDQPVEFSVAPEGSWDLHRVLFWSDLIPVDKDRKRAAGVASTASDLVAWLGTRPNLQVSTARSGRIGTAALPAKVVDIAISGTAVNEVADCPTRACADFLTWPNAGDNVYGIAEPAVLRLYLSDVAYGGRNHLLAAGIEGQDRADLKDFLPEAERLIASADAPLSPAP
;
A
#
# COMPACT_ATOMS: atom_id res chain seq x y z
N MET A 1 0.81 -13.01 -19.54
CA MET A 1 -0.67 -13.08 -19.47
C MET A 1 -1.18 -11.65 -19.55
N ALA A 2 -2.16 -11.32 -20.39
CA ALA A 2 -2.56 -9.94 -20.66
C ALA A 2 -3.64 -9.44 -19.67
N LEU A 3 -3.59 -8.15 -19.35
CA LEU A 3 -4.67 -7.47 -18.63
C LEU A 3 -5.92 -7.38 -19.52
N THR A 4 -7.09 -7.36 -18.89
CA THR A 4 -8.37 -7.14 -19.58
C THR A 4 -8.66 -5.64 -19.65
N GLY A 5 -9.28 -5.20 -20.75
CA GLY A 5 -9.72 -3.81 -20.90
C GLY A 5 -8.60 -2.78 -21.05
N ARG A 6 -8.97 -1.50 -20.93
CA ARG A 6 -8.04 -0.36 -20.90
C ARG A 6 -7.76 0.02 -19.45
N TRP A 7 -6.54 0.44 -19.21
CA TRP A 7 -6.06 0.92 -17.92
C TRP A 7 -5.52 2.33 -18.09
N GLU A 8 -5.69 3.12 -17.05
CA GLU A 8 -5.11 4.45 -16.94
C GLU A 8 -4.11 4.48 -15.78
N SER A 9 -3.10 5.32 -15.90
CA SER A 9 -2.05 5.51 -14.90
C SER A 9 -1.91 6.99 -14.62
N HIS A 10 -1.93 7.36 -13.36
CA HIS A 10 -1.60 8.71 -12.91
C HIS A 10 -0.37 8.62 -12.00
N GLU A 11 0.63 9.45 -12.27
CA GLU A 11 1.76 9.67 -11.38
C GLU A 11 1.40 10.88 -10.51
N ASP A 12 1.24 10.72 -9.19
CA ASP A 12 1.07 11.90 -8.35
C ASP A 12 2.44 12.51 -8.01
N GLN A 13 3.51 11.71 -7.81
CA GLN A 13 4.86 12.16 -7.43
C GLN A 13 5.99 11.19 -7.87
N PRO A 14 7.29 11.58 -7.91
CA PRO A 14 8.41 10.77 -8.45
C PRO A 14 8.68 9.38 -7.82
N VAL A 15 7.95 8.99 -6.78
CA VAL A 15 8.08 7.72 -6.05
C VAL A 15 6.72 7.08 -5.78
N GLU A 16 5.65 7.61 -6.39
CA GLU A 16 4.29 7.12 -6.29
C GLU A 16 3.67 7.13 -7.69
N PHE A 17 3.00 6.05 -8.04
CA PHE A 17 2.04 6.10 -9.12
C PHE A 17 0.91 5.13 -8.83
N SER A 18 -0.25 5.44 -9.40
CA SER A 18 -1.46 4.65 -9.26
C SER A 18 -1.97 4.24 -10.64
N VAL A 19 -2.56 3.05 -10.70
CA VAL A 19 -3.12 2.47 -11.92
C VAL A 19 -4.51 1.94 -11.63
N ALA A 20 -5.47 2.19 -12.53
CA ALA A 20 -6.85 1.76 -12.40
C ALA A 20 -7.40 1.27 -13.75
N PRO A 21 -8.41 0.38 -13.76
CA PRO A 21 -9.23 0.17 -14.94
C PRO A 21 -9.87 1.51 -15.35
N GLU A 22 -9.88 1.80 -16.65
CA GLU A 22 -10.41 3.07 -17.16
C GLU A 22 -11.84 3.33 -16.67
N GLY A 23 -12.07 4.51 -16.09
CA GLY A 23 -13.38 4.90 -15.54
C GLY A 23 -13.70 4.33 -14.16
N SER A 24 -12.75 3.64 -13.52
CA SER A 24 -12.90 3.06 -12.17
C SER A 24 -11.95 3.68 -11.14
N TRP A 25 -11.37 4.86 -11.43
CA TRP A 25 -10.37 5.51 -10.57
C TRP A 25 -10.80 5.68 -9.11
N ASP A 26 -12.06 6.03 -8.86
CA ASP A 26 -12.58 6.23 -7.50
C ASP A 26 -13.01 4.93 -6.80
N LEU A 27 -12.92 3.79 -7.49
CA LEU A 27 -13.38 2.48 -7.01
C LEU A 27 -12.22 1.50 -6.84
N HIS A 28 -11.39 1.35 -7.87
CA HIS A 28 -10.38 0.30 -7.99
C HIS A 28 -9.03 0.89 -8.37
N ARG A 29 -8.11 0.93 -7.41
CA ARG A 29 -6.75 1.41 -7.62
C ARG A 29 -5.72 0.41 -7.16
N VAL A 30 -4.67 0.28 -7.96
CA VAL A 30 -3.42 -0.35 -7.59
C VAL A 30 -2.37 0.74 -7.47
N LEU A 31 -1.80 0.87 -6.29
CA LEU A 31 -0.84 1.90 -5.95
C LEU A 31 0.55 1.30 -5.90
N PHE A 32 1.55 2.04 -6.33
CA PHE A 32 2.95 1.64 -6.28
C PHE A 32 3.75 2.74 -5.60
N TRP A 33 4.51 2.37 -4.57
CA TRP A 33 5.37 3.29 -3.84
C TRP A 33 6.80 2.78 -3.73
N SER A 34 7.74 3.72 -3.66
CA SER A 34 9.10 3.48 -3.17
C SER A 34 9.28 4.12 -1.79
N ASP A 35 9.85 3.35 -0.87
CA ASP A 35 10.29 3.78 0.46
C ASP A 35 9.17 4.38 1.31
N LEU A 36 8.06 3.64 1.45
CA LEU A 36 6.98 4.03 2.36
C LEU A 36 7.51 4.31 3.78
N ILE A 37 7.08 5.43 4.34
CA ILE A 37 7.45 5.91 5.66
C ILE A 37 6.20 5.88 6.55
N PRO A 38 6.22 5.16 7.68
CA PRO A 38 5.10 5.16 8.60
C PRO A 38 4.95 6.51 9.31
N VAL A 39 3.70 6.94 9.52
CA VAL A 39 3.38 8.18 10.26
C VAL A 39 2.40 7.92 11.41
N ASP A 40 2.57 8.64 12.52
CA ASP A 40 1.63 8.61 13.64
C ASP A 40 0.36 9.43 13.37
N LYS A 41 -0.55 9.44 14.35
CA LYS A 41 -1.81 10.21 14.29
C LYS A 41 -1.61 11.72 14.12
N ASP A 42 -0.43 12.23 14.47
CA ASP A 42 -0.06 13.65 14.35
C ASP A 42 0.65 13.90 13.01
N ARG A 43 0.61 12.92 12.09
CA ARG A 43 1.23 12.90 10.76
C ARG A 43 2.76 13.06 10.82
N LYS A 44 3.37 12.73 11.95
CA LYS A 44 4.83 12.73 12.10
C LYS A 44 5.39 11.37 11.77
N ARG A 45 6.55 11.35 11.13
CA ARG A 45 7.27 10.10 10.84
C ARG A 45 7.49 9.32 12.13
N ALA A 46 7.14 8.04 12.12
CA ALA A 46 7.35 7.18 13.27
C ALA A 46 8.85 6.99 13.50
N ALA A 47 9.29 7.21 14.74
CA ALA A 47 10.69 7.07 15.11
C ALA A 47 11.09 5.58 15.18
N GLY A 48 12.30 5.27 14.70
CA GLY A 48 12.90 3.96 14.87
C GLY A 48 12.36 2.84 13.97
N VAL A 49 11.56 3.16 12.96
CA VAL A 49 11.11 2.17 11.95
C VAL A 49 12.03 2.25 10.73
N ALA A 50 12.77 1.18 10.45
CA ALA A 50 13.59 1.15 9.25
C ALA A 50 12.72 1.00 7.98
N SER A 51 13.26 1.42 6.83
CA SER A 51 12.62 1.27 5.53
C SER A 51 12.73 -0.18 5.04
N THR A 52 12.10 -1.12 5.76
CA THR A 52 12.04 -2.54 5.43
C THR A 52 10.63 -3.09 5.55
N ALA A 53 10.35 -4.16 4.81
CA ALA A 53 9.04 -4.82 4.84
C ALA A 53 8.71 -5.37 6.24
N SER A 54 9.71 -5.90 6.95
CA SER A 54 9.52 -6.44 8.30
C SER A 54 9.18 -5.36 9.32
N ASP A 55 9.94 -4.26 9.33
CA ASP A 55 9.75 -3.19 10.31
C ASP A 55 8.45 -2.42 10.06
N LEU A 56 8.09 -2.18 8.79
CA LEU A 56 6.81 -1.54 8.46
C LEU A 56 5.63 -2.40 8.90
N VAL A 57 5.62 -3.71 8.61
CA VAL A 57 4.56 -4.62 9.05
C VAL A 57 4.48 -4.68 10.58
N ALA A 58 5.62 -4.75 11.27
CA ALA A 58 5.66 -4.77 12.72
C ALA A 58 5.05 -3.48 13.30
N TRP A 59 5.44 -2.32 12.78
CA TRP A 59 4.90 -1.04 13.22
C TRP A 59 3.39 -0.92 12.94
N LEU A 60 2.92 -1.31 11.75
CA LEU A 60 1.49 -1.30 11.40
C LEU A 60 0.67 -2.14 12.40
N GLY A 61 1.20 -3.29 12.82
CA GLY A 61 0.57 -4.15 13.83
C GLY A 61 0.45 -3.52 15.22
N THR A 62 1.19 -2.45 15.51
CA THR A 62 1.08 -1.72 16.79
C THR A 62 0.03 -0.61 16.78
N ARG A 63 -0.54 -0.26 15.61
CA ARG A 63 -1.48 0.85 15.48
C ARG A 63 -2.87 0.44 15.98
N PRO A 64 -3.39 1.02 17.08
CA PRO A 64 -4.66 0.58 17.69
C PRO A 64 -5.89 0.84 16.80
N ASN A 65 -5.79 1.83 15.91
CA ASN A 65 -6.84 2.19 14.96
C ASN A 65 -6.83 1.32 13.70
N LEU A 66 -5.82 0.47 13.52
CA LEU A 66 -5.71 -0.45 12.40
C LEU A 66 -5.98 -1.88 12.86
N GLN A 67 -6.66 -2.64 12.02
CA GLN A 67 -6.68 -4.09 12.05
C GLN A 67 -5.78 -4.59 10.92
N VAL A 68 -4.65 -5.19 11.27
CA VAL A 68 -3.67 -5.72 10.31
C VAL A 68 -3.71 -7.25 10.37
N SER A 69 -3.84 -7.90 9.22
CA SER A 69 -3.79 -9.36 9.14
C SER A 69 -2.41 -9.90 9.49
N THR A 70 -2.34 -11.18 9.88
CA THR A 70 -1.06 -11.89 9.90
C THR A 70 -0.40 -11.82 8.52
N ALA A 71 0.89 -11.48 8.48
CA ALA A 71 1.62 -11.40 7.22
C ALA A 71 1.74 -12.78 6.57
N ARG A 72 1.53 -12.82 5.25
CA ARG A 72 1.74 -14.00 4.41
C ARG A 72 2.77 -13.72 3.33
N SER A 73 3.32 -14.77 2.74
CA SER A 73 4.24 -14.65 1.60
C SER A 73 3.49 -14.34 0.31
N GLY A 74 4.07 -13.47 -0.51
CA GLY A 74 3.62 -13.13 -1.85
C GLY A 74 4.80 -12.77 -2.75
N ARG A 75 4.49 -12.24 -3.95
CA ARG A 75 5.49 -11.82 -4.92
C ARG A 75 5.05 -10.56 -5.66
N ILE A 76 6.01 -9.75 -6.10
CA ILE A 76 5.79 -8.60 -6.98
C ILE A 76 6.57 -8.80 -8.28
N GLY A 77 5.91 -8.53 -9.41
CA GLY A 77 6.52 -8.41 -10.72
C GLY A 77 7.04 -9.70 -11.36
N THR A 78 7.54 -9.55 -12.59
CA THR A 78 8.09 -10.61 -13.44
C THR A 78 9.38 -11.21 -12.87
N ALA A 79 10.16 -10.41 -12.15
CA ALA A 79 11.34 -10.84 -11.40
C ALA A 79 11.00 -11.65 -10.13
N ALA A 80 9.71 -11.84 -9.84
CA ALA A 80 9.22 -12.66 -8.72
C ALA A 80 9.78 -12.22 -7.36
N LEU A 81 9.86 -10.91 -7.14
CA LEU A 81 10.43 -10.30 -5.93
C LEU A 81 9.68 -10.81 -4.68
N PRO A 82 10.35 -11.42 -3.69
CA PRO A 82 9.70 -11.88 -2.48
C PRO A 82 9.02 -10.73 -1.74
N ALA A 83 7.75 -10.92 -1.35
CA ALA A 83 7.00 -9.89 -0.65
C ALA A 83 6.30 -10.43 0.61
N LYS A 84 6.16 -9.57 1.61
CA LYS A 84 5.18 -9.74 2.69
C LYS A 84 3.87 -9.12 2.27
N VAL A 85 2.78 -9.83 2.50
CA VAL A 85 1.43 -9.36 2.16
C VAL A 85 0.59 -9.26 3.43
N VAL A 86 -0.01 -8.10 3.64
CA VAL A 86 -0.94 -7.83 4.74
C VAL A 86 -2.20 -7.17 4.20
N ASP A 87 -3.33 -7.44 4.84
CA ASP A 87 -4.57 -6.69 4.61
C ASP A 87 -4.75 -5.76 5.83
N ILE A 88 -5.04 -4.49 5.57
CA ILE A 88 -5.16 -3.42 6.56
C ILE A 88 -6.58 -2.86 6.46
N ALA A 89 -7.29 -2.84 7.58
CA ALA A 89 -8.61 -2.22 7.71
C ALA A 89 -8.65 -1.30 8.92
N ILE A 90 -9.68 -0.46 9.04
CA ILE A 90 -9.95 0.27 10.27
C ILE A 90 -10.40 -0.70 11.37
N SER A 91 -9.84 -0.57 12.57
CA SER A 91 -10.24 -1.36 13.73
C SER A 91 -11.70 -1.06 14.13
N GLY A 92 -12.43 -2.09 14.55
CA GLY A 92 -13.80 -1.94 15.05
C GLY A 92 -13.88 -1.05 16.31
N THR A 93 -12.77 -0.86 17.02
CA THR A 93 -12.66 0.04 18.18
C THR A 93 -11.88 1.33 17.86
N ALA A 94 -11.66 1.63 16.58
CA ALA A 94 -10.87 2.78 16.19
C ALA A 94 -11.51 4.10 16.65
N VAL A 95 -10.66 5.02 17.10
CA VAL A 95 -11.00 6.43 17.34
C VAL A 95 -10.58 7.22 16.11
N ASN A 96 -11.48 8.06 15.58
CA ASN A 96 -11.20 8.85 14.40
C ASN A 96 -9.97 9.77 14.58
N GLU A 97 -8.99 9.69 13.67
CA GLU A 97 -7.78 10.52 13.69
C GLU A 97 -7.89 11.75 12.79
N VAL A 98 -8.88 11.79 11.88
CA VAL A 98 -8.98 12.80 10.81
C VAL A 98 -10.28 13.59 10.97
N ALA A 99 -10.18 14.90 11.24
CA ALA A 99 -11.32 15.73 11.65
C ALA A 99 -12.46 15.78 10.61
N ASP A 100 -12.14 15.70 9.33
CA ASP A 100 -13.04 15.72 8.18
C ASP A 100 -13.37 14.32 7.62
N CYS A 101 -13.13 13.26 8.41
CA CYS A 101 -13.46 11.90 8.01
C CYS A 101 -14.95 11.76 7.63
N PRO A 102 -15.29 11.28 6.42
CA PRO A 102 -16.67 11.16 5.97
C PRO A 102 -17.44 10.00 6.62
N THR A 103 -16.73 9.11 7.32
CA THR A 103 -17.29 7.93 7.98
C THR A 103 -16.94 7.93 9.47
N ARG A 104 -17.21 6.82 10.19
CA ARG A 104 -17.01 6.75 11.64
C ARG A 104 -15.55 6.99 12.04
N ALA A 105 -14.61 6.44 11.29
CA ALA A 105 -13.19 6.52 11.61
C ALA A 105 -12.33 6.45 10.36
N CYS A 106 -11.34 7.34 10.32
CA CYS A 106 -10.24 7.35 9.37
C CYS A 106 -8.93 7.27 10.15
N ALA A 107 -7.92 6.67 9.54
CA ALA A 107 -6.58 6.63 10.09
C ALA A 107 -5.57 6.90 8.98
N ASP A 108 -4.67 7.86 9.24
CA ASP A 108 -3.49 8.11 8.42
C ASP A 108 -2.34 7.27 8.99
N PHE A 109 -1.55 6.63 8.12
CA PHE A 109 -0.50 5.73 8.59
C PHE A 109 0.72 5.62 7.66
N LEU A 110 0.69 6.21 6.46
CA LEU A 110 1.82 6.19 5.53
C LEU A 110 2.10 7.58 4.95
N THR A 111 3.35 7.81 4.58
CA THR A 111 3.80 8.86 3.66
C THR A 111 4.95 8.30 2.83
N TRP A 112 5.54 9.10 1.94
CA TRP A 112 6.64 8.68 1.06
C TRP A 112 7.63 9.83 0.84
N PRO A 113 8.82 9.57 0.28
CA PRO A 113 9.76 10.62 -0.09
C PRO A 113 9.11 11.65 -1.01
N ASN A 114 9.38 12.94 -0.78
CA ASN A 114 8.85 14.04 -1.59
C ASN A 114 7.32 14.22 -1.56
N ALA A 115 6.61 13.55 -0.65
CA ALA A 115 5.16 13.70 -0.50
C ALA A 115 4.73 15.12 -0.05
N GLY A 116 5.64 15.96 0.45
CA GLY A 116 5.28 17.21 1.10
C GLY A 116 4.47 16.95 2.36
N ASP A 117 3.28 17.53 2.45
CA ASP A 117 2.32 17.30 3.55
C ASP A 117 1.37 16.12 3.29
N ASN A 118 1.53 15.41 2.15
CA ASN A 118 0.65 14.30 1.81
C ASN A 118 0.91 13.08 2.70
N VAL A 119 -0.20 12.48 3.14
CA VAL A 119 -0.24 11.22 3.87
C VAL A 119 -1.27 10.32 3.21
N TYR A 120 -1.06 9.02 3.34
CA TYR A 120 -2.01 8.01 2.94
C TYR A 120 -2.65 7.41 4.19
N GLY A 121 -3.96 7.28 4.11
CA GLY A 121 -4.83 6.72 5.12
C GLY A 121 -6.01 6.02 4.46
N ILE A 122 -6.80 5.32 5.26
CA ILE A 122 -8.04 4.68 4.82
C ILE A 122 -9.20 5.12 5.71
N ALA A 123 -10.41 5.09 5.17
CA ALA A 123 -11.66 5.33 5.89
C ALA A 123 -12.44 4.03 6.01
N GLU A 124 -13.11 3.78 7.13
CA GLU A 124 -14.01 2.62 7.25
C GLU A 124 -15.13 2.72 6.19
N PRO A 125 -15.47 1.63 5.45
CA PRO A 125 -15.05 0.23 5.62
C PRO A 125 -13.90 -0.24 4.72
N ALA A 126 -13.15 0.68 4.11
CA ALA A 126 -12.12 0.36 3.13
C ALA A 126 -11.04 -0.58 3.68
N VAL A 127 -10.47 -1.37 2.77
CA VAL A 127 -9.39 -2.31 3.05
C VAL A 127 -8.28 -2.11 2.03
N LEU A 128 -7.06 -1.97 2.52
CA LEU A 128 -5.85 -1.95 1.71
C LEU A 128 -5.15 -3.31 1.81
N ARG A 129 -4.93 -4.00 0.69
CA ARG A 129 -3.95 -5.09 0.63
C ARG A 129 -2.60 -4.52 0.22
N LEU A 130 -1.59 -4.70 1.06
CA LEU A 130 -0.26 -4.18 0.85
C LEU A 130 0.75 -5.31 0.64
N TYR A 131 1.42 -5.30 -0.50
CA TYR A 131 2.58 -6.12 -0.82
C TYR A 131 3.84 -5.29 -0.55
N LEU A 132 4.78 -5.84 0.22
CA LEU A 132 6.00 -5.15 0.66
C LEU A 132 7.22 -6.01 0.35
N SER A 133 8.14 -5.49 -0.46
CA SER A 133 9.35 -6.19 -0.89
C SER A 133 10.59 -5.35 -0.62
N ASP A 134 11.56 -5.95 0.05
CA ASP A 134 12.90 -5.37 0.21
C ASP A 134 13.67 -5.60 -1.09
N VAL A 135 14.05 -4.51 -1.77
CA VAL A 135 14.68 -4.55 -3.10
C VAL A 135 15.96 -3.72 -3.14
N ALA A 136 16.84 -4.03 -4.07
CA ALA A 136 18.06 -3.29 -4.34
C ALA A 136 18.02 -2.70 -5.75
N TYR A 137 18.35 -1.41 -5.84
CA TYR A 137 18.54 -0.69 -7.09
C TYR A 137 19.43 0.53 -6.86
N GLY A 138 20.22 0.92 -7.87
CA GLY A 138 21.11 2.09 -7.77
C GLY A 138 22.17 1.97 -6.65
N GLY A 139 22.55 0.75 -6.26
CA GLY A 139 23.55 0.50 -5.21
C GLY A 139 23.05 0.69 -3.78
N ARG A 140 21.74 0.83 -3.56
CA ARG A 140 21.12 0.97 -2.23
C ARG A 140 19.90 0.06 -2.08
N ASN A 141 19.52 -0.21 -0.83
CA ASN A 141 18.31 -0.95 -0.49
C ASN A 141 17.10 0.00 -0.43
N HIS A 142 15.95 -0.54 -0.76
CA HIS A 142 14.68 0.13 -0.90
C HIS A 142 13.55 -0.74 -0.38
N LEU A 143 12.46 -0.10 0.05
CA LEU A 143 11.20 -0.78 0.27
C LEU A 143 10.27 -0.51 -0.92
N LEU A 144 10.04 -1.52 -1.75
CA LEU A 144 9.01 -1.47 -2.78
C LEU A 144 7.66 -1.87 -2.18
N ALA A 145 6.63 -1.09 -2.44
CA ALA A 145 5.27 -1.40 -2.02
C ALA A 145 4.29 -1.39 -3.20
N ALA A 146 3.37 -2.35 -3.21
CA ALA A 146 2.20 -2.33 -4.08
C ALA A 146 0.91 -2.47 -3.24
N GLY A 147 0.03 -1.49 -3.31
CA GLY A 147 -1.26 -1.45 -2.62
C GLY A 147 -2.40 -1.81 -3.56
N ILE A 148 -3.42 -2.52 -3.06
CA ILE A 148 -4.69 -2.73 -3.74
C ILE A 148 -5.77 -2.22 -2.80
N GLU A 149 -6.52 -1.22 -3.24
CA GLU A 149 -7.65 -0.69 -2.48
C GLU A 149 -8.93 -1.44 -2.84
N GLY A 150 -9.74 -1.70 -1.82
CA GLY A 150 -11.15 -2.01 -1.98
C GLY A 150 -11.98 -1.17 -1.03
N GLN A 151 -13.18 -0.80 -1.48
CA GLN A 151 -14.14 -0.02 -0.70
C GLN A 151 -14.60 -0.77 0.56
N ASP A 152 -14.59 -2.09 0.51
CA ASP A 152 -14.73 -3.01 1.62
C ASP A 152 -14.05 -4.35 1.31
N ARG A 153 -14.26 -5.37 2.17
CA ARG A 153 -13.67 -6.70 1.98
C ARG A 153 -14.22 -7.47 0.78
N ALA A 154 -15.49 -7.28 0.44
CA ALA A 154 -16.12 -7.95 -0.69
C ALA A 154 -15.63 -7.34 -2.00
N ASP A 155 -15.62 -6.02 -2.08
CA ASP A 155 -15.09 -5.28 -3.23
C ASP A 155 -13.61 -5.58 -3.47
N LEU A 156 -12.77 -5.55 -2.41
CA LEU A 156 -11.37 -5.95 -2.52
C LEU A 156 -11.28 -7.36 -3.14
N LYS A 157 -12.04 -8.32 -2.60
CA LYS A 157 -12.03 -9.71 -3.06
C LYS A 157 -12.35 -9.83 -4.55
N ASP A 158 -13.30 -9.04 -5.04
CA ASP A 158 -13.73 -9.06 -6.43
C ASP A 158 -12.67 -8.44 -7.36
N PHE A 159 -11.96 -7.39 -6.90
CA PHE A 159 -10.91 -6.73 -7.69
C PHE A 159 -9.56 -7.47 -7.67
N LEU A 160 -9.25 -8.21 -6.60
CA LEU A 160 -7.97 -8.91 -6.41
C LEU A 160 -7.47 -9.70 -7.63
N PRO A 161 -8.27 -10.54 -8.32
CA PRO A 161 -7.76 -11.35 -9.42
C PRO A 161 -7.17 -10.52 -10.55
N GLU A 162 -7.72 -9.32 -10.79
CA GLU A 162 -7.26 -8.42 -11.83
C GLU A 162 -6.07 -7.57 -11.36
N ALA A 163 -6.15 -7.00 -10.17
CA ALA A 163 -5.06 -6.25 -9.55
C ALA A 163 -3.79 -7.11 -9.33
N GLU A 164 -3.93 -8.37 -8.91
CA GLU A 164 -2.78 -9.28 -8.73
C GLU A 164 -2.14 -9.68 -10.06
N ARG A 165 -2.90 -9.72 -11.16
CA ARG A 165 -2.33 -9.88 -12.52
C ARG A 165 -1.49 -8.66 -12.92
N LEU A 166 -1.96 -7.46 -12.60
CA LEU A 166 -1.20 -6.22 -12.83
C LEU A 166 0.11 -6.24 -12.03
N ILE A 167 0.04 -6.49 -10.72
CA ILE A 167 1.23 -6.58 -9.85
C ILE A 167 2.22 -7.64 -10.34
N ALA A 168 1.73 -8.81 -10.78
CA ALA A 168 2.58 -9.87 -11.32
C ALA A 168 3.21 -9.51 -12.68
N SER A 169 2.60 -8.60 -13.44
CA SER A 169 3.10 -8.13 -14.73
C SER A 169 4.09 -6.98 -14.64
N ALA A 170 4.21 -6.33 -13.47
CA ALA A 170 5.13 -5.24 -13.25
C ALA A 170 6.57 -5.69 -13.55
N ASP A 171 7.29 -4.90 -14.34
CA ASP A 171 8.68 -5.18 -14.70
C ASP A 171 9.52 -3.95 -14.42
N ALA A 172 10.58 -4.15 -13.65
CA ALA A 172 11.48 -3.09 -13.23
C ALA A 172 12.88 -3.69 -13.00
N PRO A 173 13.96 -2.91 -13.21
CA PRO A 173 15.34 -3.38 -13.05
C PRO A 173 15.72 -3.48 -11.56
N LEU A 174 14.96 -4.27 -10.80
CA LEU A 174 15.08 -4.46 -9.36
C LEU A 174 15.54 -5.88 -9.06
N SER A 175 16.33 -6.05 -8.02
CA SER A 175 16.67 -7.37 -7.45
C SER A 175 16.25 -7.45 -5.99
N PRO A 176 16.02 -8.64 -5.42
CA PRO A 176 15.82 -8.77 -3.98
C PRO A 176 17.00 -8.17 -3.19
N ALA A 177 16.72 -7.43 -2.11
CA ALA A 177 17.73 -7.01 -1.16
C ALA A 177 18.07 -8.13 -0.16
N PRO A 178 19.28 -8.12 0.44
CA PRO A 178 19.65 -9.04 1.52
C PRO A 178 18.84 -8.84 2.81
#